data_AF-A0A534YYK4-F1
#
_entry.id   AF-A0A534YYK4-F1
#
_cell.length_a   1.000
_cell.length_b   1.000
_cell.length_c   1.000
_cell.angle_alpha   90.00
_cell.angle_beta   90.00
_cell.angle_gamma   90.00
#
_symmetry.space_group_name_H-M   'P 1'
#
loop_
_entity.id
_entity.type
_entity.pdbx_description
1 polymer ?
#
loop_
_entity_poly.entity_id
_entity_poly.type
_entity_poly.pdbx_seq_one_letter_code
_entity_poly.pdbx_strand_id
1 'polypeptide(L)' 'MEIRFAVFIAVSLDGYIARPDGSIDFLAPFHDEEHGYGAFFAGIDALVIGRGTYDTVLGFPETINIIPLIL' A
#
# COMPACT_ATOMS: atom_id res chain seq x y z
N MET A 1 -9.53 -6.23 25.08
CA MET A 1 -8.90 -5.64 23.88
C MET A 1 -9.45 -6.39 22.69
N GLU A 2 -10.18 -5.70 21.81
CA GLU A 2 -10.74 -6.28 20.60
C GLU A 2 -9.70 -6.18 19.48
N ILE A 3 -9.33 -7.30 18.87
CA ILE A 3 -8.45 -7.31 17.71
C ILE A 3 -9.31 -7.09 16.47
N ARG A 4 -8.97 -6.09 15.66
CA ARG A 4 -9.65 -5.81 14.39
C ARG A 4 -8.65 -5.88 13.25
N PHE A 5 -9.11 -6.44 12.14
CA PHE A 5 -8.36 -6.48 10.89
C PHE A 5 -9.03 -5.55 9.89
N ALA A 6 -8.23 -4.75 9.21
CA ALA A 6 -8.67 -3.87 8.15
C ALA A 6 -7.73 -4.02 6.95
N VAL A 7 -8.26 -3.75 5.76
CA VAL A 7 -7.50 -3.75 4.51
C VAL A 7 -7.71 -2.40 3.84
N PHE A 8 -6.62 -1.79 3.40
CA PHE A 8 -6.62 -0.59 2.59
C PHE A 8 -5.79 -0.89 1.34
N ILE A 9 -6.43 -0.92 0.18
CA ILE A 9 -5.81 -1.39 -1.07
C ILE A 9 -6.37 -0.67 -2.29
N ALA A 10 -5.50 -0.35 -3.23
CA ALA A 10 -5.87 0.08 -4.57
C ALA A 10 -6.01 -1.15 -5.48
N VAL A 11 -7.02 -1.14 -6.33
CA VAL A 11 -7.36 -2.28 -7.19
C VAL A 11 -7.81 -1.78 -8.55
N SER A 12 -7.51 -2.52 -9.61
CA SER A 12 -8.10 -2.30 -10.92
C SER A 12 -9.62 -2.58 -10.90
N LEU A 13 -10.34 -2.09 -11.91
CA LEU A 13 -11.79 -2.31 -12.03
C LEU A 13 -12.17 -3.80 -12.07
N ASP A 14 -11.29 -4.64 -12.62
CA ASP A 14 -11.44 -6.08 -12.74
C ASP A 14 -10.84 -6.87 -11.57
N GLY A 15 -10.40 -6.19 -10.50
CA GLY A 15 -10.07 -6.83 -9.22
C GLY A 15 -8.60 -7.23 -9.02
N TYR A 16 -7.68 -6.73 -9.84
CA TYR A 16 -6.24 -7.03 -9.74
C TYR A 16 -5.47 -5.91 -9.05
N ILE A 17 -4.45 -6.29 -8.29
CA ILE A 17 -3.60 -5.36 -7.51
C ILE A 17 -2.24 -5.11 -8.16
N ALA A 18 -1.88 -5.93 -9.16
CA ALA A 18 -0.65 -5.84 -9.93
C ALA A 18 -0.89 -6.47 -11.32
N ARG A 19 -0.04 -6.10 -12.28
CA ARG A 19 0.01 -6.77 -13.59
C ARG A 19 0.70 -8.14 -13.51
N PRO A 20 0.60 -8.97 -14.57
CA PRO A 20 1.30 -10.26 -14.61
C PRO A 20 2.82 -10.19 -14.43
N ASP A 21 3.43 -9.06 -14.79
CA ASP A 21 4.87 -8.77 -14.59
C ASP A 21 5.19 -8.14 -13.23
N GLY A 22 4.17 -7.94 -12.38
CA GLY A 22 4.30 -7.33 -11.05
C GLY A 22 4.23 -5.80 -11.04
N SER A 23 4.08 -5.13 -12.19
CA SER A 23 4.02 -3.67 -12.23
C SER A 23 2.71 -3.11 -11.64
N ILE A 24 2.79 -1.88 -11.11
CA ILE A 24 1.66 -1.09 -10.61
C ILE A 24 1.54 0.27 -11.30
N ASP A 25 2.09 0.39 -12.51
CA ASP A 25 2.12 1.60 -13.34
C ASP A 25 0.73 2.21 -13.61
N PHE A 26 -0.34 1.40 -13.55
CA PHE A 26 -1.72 1.91 -13.64
C PHE A 26 -2.11 2.85 -12.50
N LEU A 27 -1.39 2.83 -11.36
CA LEU A 27 -1.63 3.73 -10.24
C LEU A 27 -0.93 5.08 -10.41
N ALA A 28 0.08 5.18 -11.29
CA ALA A 28 0.88 6.39 -11.45
C ALA A 28 0.06 7.68 -11.73
N PRO A 29 -1.03 7.65 -12.52
CA PRO A 29 -1.86 8.83 -12.74
C PRO A 29 -2.58 9.38 -11.49
N PHE A 30 -2.69 8.58 -10.43
CA PHE A 30 -3.44 8.91 -9.20
C PHE A 30 -2.51 9.15 -7.99
N HIS A 31 -1.19 9.17 -8.21
CA HIS A 31 -0.20 9.21 -7.13
C HIS A 31 -0.34 10.43 -6.21
N ASP A 32 -0.74 11.58 -6.76
CA ASP A 32 -0.79 12.86 -6.04
C ASP A 32 -2.16 13.13 -5.39
N GLU A 33 -3.08 12.18 -5.43
CA GLU A 33 -4.40 12.30 -4.82
C GLU A 33 -4.40 11.81 -3.36
N GLU A 34 -5.02 12.59 -2.47
CA GLU A 34 -5.22 12.20 -1.08
C GLU A 34 -6.40 11.21 -1.00
N HIS A 35 -6.11 9.97 -0.59
CA HIS A 35 -7.10 8.90 -0.53
C HIS A 35 -7.42 8.46 0.92
N GLY A 36 -7.16 9.30 1.92
CA GLY A 36 -7.41 9.00 3.32
C GLY A 36 -6.32 8.15 3.99
N TYR A 37 -5.13 8.04 3.38
CA TYR A 37 -4.04 7.21 3.88
C TYR A 37 -3.62 7.60 5.31
N GLY A 38 -3.40 8.90 5.55
CA GLY A 38 -3.02 9.39 6.87
C GLY A 38 -4.09 9.13 7.94
N ALA A 39 -5.37 9.34 7.60
CA ALA A 39 -6.48 9.09 8.51
C ALA A 39 -6.66 7.59 8.81
N PHE A 40 -6.43 6.72 7.83
CA PHE A 40 -6.49 5.27 8.01
C PHE A 40 -5.38 4.78 8.94
N PHE A 41 -4.12 5.15 8.66
CA PHE A 41 -2.97 4.67 9.43
C PHE A 41 -2.87 5.25 10.84
N ALA A 42 -3.50 6.40 11.13
CA ALA A 42 -3.54 6.98 12.47
C ALA A 42 -4.11 6.04 13.55
N GLY A 43 -4.89 5.03 13.17
CA GLY A 43 -5.47 4.03 14.08
C GLY A 43 -4.89 2.61 13.93
N ILE A 44 -3.80 2.43 13.18
CA ILE A 44 -3.20 1.12 12.93
C ILE A 44 -2.00 0.90 13.85
N ASP A 45 -2.08 -0.12 14.71
CA ASP A 45 -1.00 -0.47 15.64
C ASP A 45 0.10 -1.33 14.99
N ALA A 46 -0.25 -2.10 13.95
CA ALA A 46 0.66 -3.04 13.30
C ALA A 46 0.26 -3.30 11.84
N LEU A 47 1.27 -3.48 10.98
CA LEU A 47 1.11 -3.84 9.58
C LEU A 47 1.53 -5.30 9.34
N VAL A 48 0.71 -6.04 8.60
CA VAL A 48 1.04 -7.39 8.12
C VAL A 48 0.97 -7.39 6.59
N ILE A 49 2.08 -7.74 5.94
CA ILE A 49 2.16 -7.84 4.47
C ILE A 49 2.84 -9.15 4.06
N GLY A 50 2.49 -9.62 2.86
CA GLY A 50 3.15 -10.77 2.24
C GLY A 50 4.53 -10.41 1.69
N ARG A 51 5.38 -11.43 1.49
CA ARG A 51 6.74 -11.24 0.95
C ARG A 51 6.76 -10.53 -0.39
N GLY A 52 5.85 -10.86 -1.31
CA GLY A 52 5.79 -10.18 -2.62
C GLY A 52 5.56 -8.68 -2.50
N THR A 53 4.66 -8.26 -1.61
CA THR A 53 4.43 -6.83 -1.33
C THR A 53 5.65 -6.19 -0.68
N TYR A 54 6.29 -6.90 0.27
CA TYR A 54 7.50 -6.42 0.93
C TYR A 54 8.66 -6.22 -0.06
N ASP A 55 8.92 -7.19 -0.93
CA ASP A 55 9.99 -7.13 -1.93
C ASP A 55 9.73 -6.01 -2.96
N THR A 56 8.48 -5.80 -3.38
CA THR A 56 8.10 -4.68 -4.24
C THR A 56 8.39 -3.32 -3.58
N VAL A 57 7.99 -3.15 -2.32
CA VAL A 57 8.22 -1.91 -1.55
C VAL A 57 9.71 -1.63 -1.35
N LEU A 58 10.51 -2.67 -1.07
CA LEU A 58 11.97 -2.54 -0.96
C LEU A 58 12.64 -2.07 -2.25
N GLY A 59 12.03 -2.32 -3.42
CA GLY A 59 12.54 -1.88 -4.71
C GLY A 59 12.25 -0.41 -5.04
N PHE A 60 11.43 0.29 -4.24
CA PHE A 60 11.08 1.69 -4.50
C PHE A 60 12.18 2.66 -4.04
N PRO A 61 12.35 3.80 -4.72
CA PRO A 61 13.25 4.85 -4.26
C PRO A 61 12.85 5.35 -2.87
N GLU A 62 13.82 5.69 -2.02
CA GLU A 62 13.57 6.23 -0.66
C GLU A 62 12.70 7.51 -0.65
N THR A 63 12.61 8.22 -1.78
CA THR A 63 11.74 9.38 -1.96
C THR A 63 10.25 9.02 -1.95
N ILE A 64 9.90 7.75 -2.16
CA ILE A 64 8.55 7.25 -1.94
C ILE A 64 8.43 6.97 -0.43
N ASN A 65 7.73 7.87 0.24
CA ASN A 65 7.65 7.98 1.70
C ASN A 65 6.76 6.88 2.35
N ILE A 66 6.90 5.63 1.90
CA ILE A 66 6.22 4.45 2.47
C ILE A 66 6.99 3.88 3.67
N ILE A 67 8.28 4.17 3.79
CA ILE A 67 9.16 3.62 4.82
C ILE A 67 8.87 4.20 6.23
N PRO A 68 8.63 5.51 6.45
CA PRO A 68 8.27 6.02 7.78
C PRO A 68 6.79 5.78 8.15
N LEU A 69 6.10 4.93 7.39
CA LEU A 69 4.71 4.54 7.65
C LEU A 69 4.59 3.05 8.04
N ILE A 70 5.73 2.36 8.09
CA ILE A 70 5.90 1.01 8.63
C ILE A 70 6.41 1.08 10.10
N LEU A 71 6.75 2.28 10.59
CA LEU A 71 7.13 2.57 11.98
C LEU A 71 6.35 3.76 12.54
#